data_AF-A0A2W4MT19-F1
#
_entry.id   AF-A0A2W4MT19-F1
#
_cell.length_a   1.000
_cell.length_b   1.000
_cell.length_c   1.000
_cell.angle_alpha   90.00
_cell.angle_beta   90.00
_cell.angle_gamma   90.00
#
_symmetry.space_group_name_H-M   'P 1'
#
loop_
_entity.id
_entity.type
_entity.pdbx_description
1 polymer ?
#
loop_
_entity_poly.entity_id
_entity_poly.type
_entity_poly.pdbx_seq_one_letter_code
_entity_poly.pdbx_strand_id
1 'polypeptide(L)'
;MDLEVVQRAYRSGRYLTVLREAQRLLRDGFAGDREELLWLAGRAACHLGDWEQAVAFLTMLLSAEGLPAPRIHRANIWLANALGECGRLSEAEQILFRLLSEEVLDPPLRGQALYNLGWVYQRQGKVDLALAAYQQAARVMLDSDSTQVAVMALQNAAWLALSEGLEEGMELVRRAGEFVSRVGEVQRTHQLMLEALAALFAGRHAEALQNAEEVLQPGHRWATDWDRAAAAFVVSETAARQGHAEMAAFFARHARRFARAAGDERLLRIIRGRKGSRPSLAHPWEGGVEQEGAAGP
;
A
#
# COMPACT_ATOMS: atom_id res chain seq x y z
N MET A 1 21.10 25.23 23.66
CA MET A 1 20.44 25.13 22.35
C MET A 1 19.17 24.36 22.58
N ASP A 2 18.02 24.98 22.31
CA ASP A 2 16.73 24.60 22.89
C ASP A 2 15.85 23.82 21.90
N LEU A 3 14.84 23.13 22.40
CA LEU A 3 13.82 22.36 21.67
C LEU A 3 13.24 23.10 20.46
N GLU A 4 13.19 24.44 20.50
CA GLU A 4 12.79 25.29 19.38
C GLU A 4 13.57 25.03 18.08
N VAL A 5 14.88 24.74 18.18
CA VAL A 5 15.71 24.43 17.00
C VAL A 5 15.24 23.13 16.37
N VAL A 6 14.93 22.13 17.20
CA VAL A 6 14.41 20.83 16.77
C VAL A 6 13.02 21.00 16.13
N GLN A 7 12.13 21.76 16.76
CA GLN A 7 10.80 22.07 16.22
C GLN A 7 10.88 22.81 14.89
N ARG A 8 11.78 23.79 14.76
CA ARG A 8 12.01 24.51 13.50
C ARG A 8 12.55 23.58 12.42
N ALA A 9 13.55 22.74 12.76
CA ALA A 9 14.09 21.76 11.84
C ALA A 9 13.02 20.78 11.35
N TYR A 10 12.16 20.28 12.25
CA TYR A 10 11.05 19.40 11.90
C TYR A 10 10.07 20.06 10.93
N ARG A 11 9.63 21.29 11.24
CA ARG A 11 8.71 22.06 10.37
C ARG A 11 9.30 22.33 8.98
N SER A 12 10.61 22.47 8.88
CA SER A 12 11.32 22.63 7.59
C SER A 12 11.68 21.30 6.91
N GLY A 13 11.20 20.15 7.40
CA GLY A 13 11.50 18.84 6.82
C GLY A 13 12.95 18.37 6.99
N ARG A 14 13.74 19.04 7.84
CA ARG A 14 15.15 18.68 8.10
C ARG A 14 15.24 17.56 9.14
N TYR A 15 14.68 16.40 8.83
CA TYR A 15 14.54 15.27 9.75
C TYR A 15 15.89 14.73 10.24
N LEU A 16 16.94 14.76 9.42
CA LEU A 16 18.29 14.36 9.85
C LEU A 16 18.85 15.30 10.94
N THR A 17 18.57 16.60 10.82
CA THR A 17 18.92 17.58 11.86
C THR A 17 18.14 17.33 13.14
N VAL A 18 16.84 17.01 13.02
CA VAL A 18 15.99 16.65 14.17
C VAL A 18 16.61 15.47 14.93
N LEU A 19 16.96 14.38 14.24
CA LEU A 19 17.54 13.20 14.90
C LEU A 19 18.86 13.50 15.59
N ARG A 20 19.79 14.17 14.89
CA ARG A 20 21.11 14.50 15.46
C ARG A 20 21.00 15.37 16.71
N GLU A 21 20.17 16.41 16.66
CA GLU A 21 19.98 17.30 17.81
C GLU A 21 19.23 16.60 18.94
N ALA A 22 18.21 15.80 18.65
CA ALA A 22 17.49 15.05 19.68
C ALA A 22 18.42 14.06 20.42
N GLN A 23 19.25 13.31 19.69
CA GLN A 23 20.23 12.41 20.28
C GLN A 23 21.26 13.16 21.15
N ARG A 24 21.74 14.31 20.67
CA ARG A 24 22.69 15.15 21.41
C ARG A 24 22.04 15.66 22.71
N LEU A 25 20.85 16.25 22.62
CA LEU A 25 20.11 16.77 23.77
C LEU A 25 19.80 15.67 24.80
N LEU A 26 19.34 14.50 24.37
CA LEU A 26 19.07 13.38 25.27
C LEU A 26 20.33 12.88 25.96
N ARG A 27 21.48 12.83 25.25
CA ARG A 27 22.78 12.47 25.82
C ARG A 27 23.27 13.47 26.85
N ASP A 28 23.04 14.76 26.60
CA ASP A 28 23.47 15.87 27.46
C ASP A 28 22.54 16.07 28.68
N GLY A 29 21.54 15.20 28.90
CA GLY A 29 20.62 15.31 30.03
C GLY A 29 19.62 16.46 29.89
N PHE A 30 19.08 16.67 28.69
CA PHE A 30 18.11 17.74 28.40
C PHE A 30 16.98 17.83 29.43
N ALA A 31 16.87 19.01 30.05
CA ALA A 31 15.93 19.31 31.13
C ALA A 31 14.61 19.95 30.66
N GLY A 32 14.43 20.17 29.35
CA GLY A 32 13.19 20.73 28.80
C GLY A 32 12.12 19.67 28.55
N ASP A 33 11.16 19.98 27.68
CA ASP A 33 10.07 19.06 27.31
C ASP A 33 10.61 17.85 26.52
N ARG A 34 10.93 16.80 27.28
CA ARG A 34 11.49 15.54 26.79
C ARG A 34 10.48 14.77 25.95
N GLU A 35 9.18 14.87 26.25
CA GLU A 35 8.13 14.16 25.55
C GLU A 35 7.96 14.71 24.13
N GLU A 36 7.95 16.03 23.97
CA GLU A 36 7.91 16.64 22.65
C GLU A 36 9.20 16.37 21.86
N LEU A 37 10.36 16.35 22.52
CA LEU A 37 11.62 15.97 21.87
C LEU A 37 11.57 14.54 21.31
N LEU A 38 11.12 13.57 22.13
CA LEU A 38 10.99 12.17 21.73
C LEU A 38 9.96 11.98 20.61
N TRP A 39 8.85 12.72 20.66
CA TRP A 39 7.83 12.70 19.62
C TRP A 39 8.34 13.21 18.27
N LEU A 40 9.09 14.32 18.26
CA LEU A 40 9.69 14.85 17.04
C LEU A 40 10.76 13.90 16.50
N ALA A 41 11.59 13.34 17.38
CA ALA A 41 12.63 12.38 17.01
C ALA A 41 12.03 11.10 16.42
N GLY A 42 11.03 10.50 17.07
CA GLY A 42 10.37 9.28 16.60
C GLY A 42 9.77 9.43 15.21
N ARG A 43 9.02 10.53 14.96
CA ARG A 43 8.46 10.78 13.63
C ARG A 43 9.51 11.16 12.59
N ALA A 44 10.54 11.91 12.97
CA ALA A 44 11.65 12.20 12.07
C ALA A 44 12.40 10.92 11.65
N ALA A 45 12.57 9.97 12.57
CA ALA A 45 13.12 8.65 12.26
C ALA A 45 12.22 7.88 11.28
N CYS A 46 10.90 7.88 11.47
CA CYS A 46 9.96 7.30 10.49
C CYS A 46 10.12 7.94 9.10
N HIS A 47 10.22 9.28 9.03
CA HIS A 47 10.38 9.98 7.74
C HIS A 47 11.71 9.67 7.04
N LEU A 48 12.74 9.26 7.78
CA LEU A 48 14.04 8.86 7.23
C LEU A 48 14.13 7.37 6.91
N GLY A 49 13.11 6.58 7.26
CA GLY A 49 13.14 5.13 7.18
C GLY A 49 14.07 4.48 8.21
N ASP A 50 14.44 5.20 9.27
CA ASP A 50 15.20 4.65 10.39
C ASP A 50 14.24 4.05 11.42
N TRP A 51 13.67 2.91 11.04
CA TRP A 51 12.54 2.30 11.76
C TRP A 51 12.91 1.86 13.18
N GLU A 52 14.13 1.35 13.40
CA GLU A 52 14.59 0.94 14.73
C GLU A 52 14.70 2.12 15.69
N GLN A 53 15.25 3.26 15.22
CA GLN A 53 15.27 4.46 16.05
C GLN A 53 13.88 5.03 16.28
N ALA A 54 12.99 4.96 15.28
CA ALA A 54 11.60 5.37 15.47
C ALA A 54 10.92 4.55 16.58
N VAL A 55 11.08 3.22 16.55
CA VAL A 55 10.59 2.33 17.59
C VAL A 55 11.17 2.71 18.96
N ALA A 56 12.48 2.94 19.05
CA ALA A 56 13.12 3.32 20.30
C ALA A 56 12.55 4.63 20.88
N PHE A 57 12.52 5.71 20.10
CA PHE A 57 12.02 7.00 20.57
C PHE A 57 10.52 6.98 20.93
N LEU A 58 9.69 6.30 20.13
CA LEU A 58 8.25 6.21 20.39
C LEU A 58 7.94 5.32 21.60
N THR A 59 8.70 4.25 21.81
CA THR A 59 8.58 3.42 23.02
C THR A 59 9.01 4.20 24.27
N MET A 60 10.10 4.96 24.18
CA MET A 60 10.52 5.85 25.27
C MET A 60 9.46 6.92 25.58
N LEU A 61 8.84 7.51 24.55
CA LEU A 61 7.74 8.45 24.73
C LEU A 61 6.57 7.80 25.46
N LEU A 62 6.12 6.63 25.00
CA LEU A 62 4.99 5.89 25.60
C LEU A 62 5.26 5.35 27.01
N SER A 63 6.52 5.39 27.46
CA SER A 63 6.89 5.06 28.84
C SER A 63 6.74 6.25 29.80
N ALA A 64 6.45 7.46 29.29
CA ALA A 64 6.20 8.64 30.11
C ALA A 64 4.82 8.57 30.78
N GLU A 65 4.75 8.99 32.04
CA GLU A 65 3.49 9.06 32.79
C GLU A 65 2.71 10.34 32.43
N GLY A 66 1.38 10.27 32.46
CA GLY A 66 0.53 11.45 32.30
C GLY A 66 0.32 11.95 30.86
N LEU A 67 0.78 11.21 29.84
CA LEU A 67 0.49 11.56 28.45
C LEU A 67 -1.02 11.56 28.19
N PRO A 68 -1.56 12.59 27.51
CA PRO A 68 -2.98 12.63 27.18
C PRO A 68 -3.33 11.54 26.16
N ALA A 69 -4.53 10.93 26.29
CA ALA A 69 -4.94 9.81 25.44
C ALA A 69 -4.79 10.06 23.92
N PRO A 70 -5.17 11.23 23.35
CA PRO A 70 -4.95 11.50 21.93
C PRO A 70 -3.47 11.45 21.49
N ARG A 71 -2.54 11.79 22.41
CA ARG A 71 -1.10 11.70 22.17
C ARG A 71 -0.63 10.25 22.17
N ILE A 72 -1.10 9.45 23.13
CA ILE A 72 -0.84 8.01 23.19
C ILE A 72 -1.35 7.32 21.92
N HIS A 73 -2.59 7.60 21.50
CA HIS A 73 -3.20 7.01 20.31
C HIS A 73 -2.38 7.28 19.05
N ARG A 74 -1.98 8.54 18.83
CA ARG A 74 -1.13 8.90 17.69
C ARG A 74 0.24 8.22 17.78
N ALA A 75 0.88 8.22 18.95
CA ALA A 75 2.17 7.57 19.14
C ALA A 75 2.11 6.05 18.87
N ASN A 76 1.06 5.37 19.30
CA ASN A 76 0.81 3.96 19.01
C ASN A 76 0.66 3.70 17.50
N ILE A 77 -0.05 4.56 16.75
CA ILE A 77 -0.17 4.44 15.29
C ILE A 77 1.20 4.53 14.61
N TRP A 78 2.03 5.51 14.99
CA TRP A 78 3.39 5.66 14.45
C TRP A 78 4.30 4.50 14.84
N LEU A 79 4.20 4.03 16.09
CA LEU A 79 5.00 2.91 16.58
C LEU A 79 4.62 1.61 15.86
N ALA A 80 3.34 1.33 15.68
CA ALA A 80 2.89 0.15 14.95
C ALA A 80 3.36 0.15 13.48
N ASN A 81 3.36 1.31 12.82
CA ASN A 81 3.93 1.45 11.48
C ASN A 81 5.44 1.11 11.49
N ALA A 82 6.22 1.75 12.36
CA ALA A 82 7.65 1.50 12.46
C ALA A 82 7.99 0.03 12.80
N LEU A 83 7.24 -0.58 13.72
CA LEU A 83 7.37 -2.02 14.05
C LEU A 83 7.09 -2.89 12.83
N GLY A 84 6.04 -2.59 12.07
CA GLY A 84 5.74 -3.35 10.87
C GLY A 84 6.83 -3.22 9.80
N GLU A 85 7.45 -2.05 9.67
CA GLU A 85 8.59 -1.84 8.77
C GLU A 85 9.84 -2.60 9.21
N CYS A 86 10.08 -2.71 10.52
CA CYS A 86 11.08 -3.61 11.10
C CYS A 86 10.75 -5.11 10.91
N GLY A 87 9.57 -5.46 10.36
CA GLY A 87 9.11 -6.85 10.27
C GLY A 87 8.60 -7.43 11.60
N ARG A 88 8.49 -6.61 12.65
CA ARG A 88 7.95 -6.97 13.98
C ARG A 88 6.42 -6.94 13.96
N LEU A 89 5.84 -7.70 13.03
CA LEU A 89 4.43 -7.63 12.65
C LEU A 89 3.49 -7.99 13.80
N SER A 90 3.85 -8.98 14.63
CA SER A 90 3.01 -9.38 15.77
C SER A 90 2.90 -8.30 16.84
N GLU A 91 3.97 -7.53 17.07
CA GLU A 91 3.95 -6.42 18.02
C GLU A 91 3.12 -5.25 17.48
N ALA A 92 3.26 -4.94 16.19
CA ALA A 92 2.43 -3.94 15.52
C ALA A 92 0.93 -4.29 15.60
N GLU A 93 0.58 -5.55 15.33
CA GLU A 93 -0.79 -6.07 15.44
C GLU A 93 -1.34 -5.88 16.87
N GLN A 94 -0.58 -6.25 17.90
CA GLN A 94 -1.01 -6.13 19.30
C GLN A 94 -1.27 -4.66 19.70
N ILE A 95 -0.41 -3.73 19.28
CA ILE A 95 -0.58 -2.30 19.58
C ILE A 95 -1.85 -1.76 18.91
N LEU A 96 -2.06 -2.10 17.64
CA LEU A 96 -3.24 -1.64 16.89
C LEU A 96 -4.53 -2.25 17.42
N PHE A 97 -4.52 -3.54 17.77
CA PHE A 97 -5.67 -4.22 18.35
C PHE A 97 -6.07 -3.61 19.70
N ARG A 98 -5.10 -3.35 20.57
CA ARG A 98 -5.34 -2.66 21.84
C ARG A 98 -5.92 -1.26 21.62
N LEU A 99 -5.33 -0.49 20.71
CA LEU A 99 -5.83 0.85 20.39
C LEU A 99 -7.27 0.81 19.87
N LEU A 100 -7.61 -0.15 19.01
CA LEU A 100 -8.96 -0.30 18.47
C LEU A 100 -9.99 -0.80 19.50
N SER A 101 -9.53 -1.39 20.60
CA SER A 101 -10.37 -1.79 21.73
C SER A 101 -10.70 -0.67 22.72
N GLU A 102 -10.09 0.51 22.57
CA GLU A 102 -10.40 1.69 23.39
C GLU A 102 -11.84 2.15 23.17
N GLU A 103 -12.55 2.41 24.27
CA GLU A 103 -13.96 2.85 24.26
C GLU A 103 -14.09 4.19 23.52
N VAL A 104 -13.15 5.11 23.77
CA VAL A 104 -13.12 6.45 23.18
C VAL A 104 -11.91 6.59 22.27
N LEU A 105 -12.11 6.30 20.98
CA LEU A 105 -11.14 6.56 19.92
C LEU A 105 -11.75 7.47 18.85
N ASP A 106 -11.08 8.60 18.60
CA ASP A 106 -11.42 9.57 17.56
C ASP A 106 -11.58 8.87 16.20
N PRO A 107 -12.70 9.07 15.46
CA PRO A 107 -12.97 8.32 14.23
C PRO A 107 -11.85 8.40 13.17
N PRO A 108 -11.22 9.56 12.88
CA PRO A 108 -10.03 9.61 12.03
C PRO A 108 -8.87 8.73 12.51
N LEU A 109 -8.58 8.69 13.82
CA LEU A 109 -7.54 7.82 14.37
C LEU A 109 -7.94 6.35 14.31
N ARG A 110 -9.21 6.02 14.55
CA ARG A 110 -9.75 4.66 14.39
C ARG A 110 -9.58 4.18 12.95
N GLY A 111 -9.91 5.04 11.97
CA GLY A 111 -9.65 4.76 10.56
C GLY A 111 -8.17 4.47 10.31
N GLN A 112 -7.27 5.35 10.77
CA GLN A 112 -5.82 5.17 10.54
C GLN A 112 -5.28 3.88 11.19
N ALA A 113 -5.76 3.54 12.38
CA ALA A 113 -5.40 2.29 13.05
C ALA A 113 -5.90 1.07 12.27
N LEU A 114 -7.14 1.09 11.76
CA LEU A 114 -7.68 0.03 10.90
C LEU A 114 -6.89 -0.11 9.59
N TYR A 115 -6.52 1.01 8.96
CA TYR A 115 -5.68 1.00 7.76
C TYR A 115 -4.32 0.34 8.01
N ASN A 116 -3.64 0.76 9.09
CA ASN A 116 -2.35 0.17 9.46
C ASN A 116 -2.50 -1.32 9.83
N LEU A 117 -3.62 -1.71 10.46
CA LEU A 117 -3.88 -3.11 10.79
C LEU A 117 -4.08 -3.95 9.52
N GLY A 118 -4.79 -3.41 8.52
CA GLY A 118 -4.92 -4.03 7.21
C GLY A 118 -3.57 -4.25 6.54
N TRP A 119 -2.68 -3.26 6.62
CA TRP A 119 -1.32 -3.37 6.10
C TRP A 119 -0.46 -4.39 6.85
N VAL A 120 -0.54 -4.44 8.19
CA VAL A 120 0.14 -5.46 9.00
C VAL A 120 -0.37 -6.86 8.64
N TYR A 121 -1.69 -7.06 8.55
CA TYR A 121 -2.27 -8.34 8.15
C TYR A 121 -1.86 -8.76 6.74
N GLN A 122 -1.81 -7.81 5.79
CA GLN A 122 -1.33 -8.07 4.44
C GLN A 122 0.11 -8.57 4.44
N ARG A 123 1.00 -7.95 5.23
CA ARG A 123 2.41 -8.38 5.37
C ARG A 123 2.55 -9.72 6.07
N GLN A 124 1.61 -10.09 6.94
CA GLN A 124 1.54 -11.41 7.56
C GLN A 124 0.93 -12.47 6.63
N GLY A 125 0.40 -12.08 5.46
CA GLY A 125 -0.30 -12.99 4.55
C GLY A 125 -1.74 -13.33 4.97
N LYS A 126 -2.29 -12.64 5.98
CA LYS A 126 -3.68 -12.80 6.45
C LYS A 126 -4.63 -12.00 5.55
N VAL A 127 -4.87 -12.50 4.33
CA VAL A 127 -5.59 -11.78 3.25
C VAL A 127 -6.99 -11.33 3.67
N ASP A 128 -7.81 -12.23 4.21
CA ASP A 128 -9.22 -11.91 4.55
C ASP A 128 -9.31 -10.81 5.62
N LEU A 129 -8.46 -10.91 6.65
CA LEU A 129 -8.40 -9.92 7.73
C LEU A 129 -7.87 -8.58 7.23
N ALA A 130 -6.89 -8.59 6.31
CA ALA A 130 -6.38 -7.37 5.70
C ALA A 130 -7.47 -6.64 4.89
N LEU A 131 -8.22 -7.40 4.09
CA LEU A 131 -9.30 -6.85 3.27
C LEU A 131 -10.39 -6.24 4.13
N ALA A 132 -10.86 -6.97 5.16
CA ALA A 132 -11.85 -6.48 6.10
C ALA A 132 -11.41 -5.19 6.81
N ALA A 133 -10.15 -5.15 7.28
CA ALA A 133 -9.59 -3.99 7.97
C ALA A 133 -9.50 -2.77 7.03
N TYR A 134 -9.04 -2.93 5.78
CA TYR A 134 -9.00 -1.84 4.82
C TYR A 134 -10.38 -1.32 4.44
N GLN A 135 -11.35 -2.21 4.21
CA GLN A 135 -12.74 -1.82 3.90
C GLN A 135 -13.37 -1.06 5.08
N GLN A 136 -13.13 -1.50 6.32
CA GLN A 136 -13.61 -0.81 7.51
C GLN A 136 -12.92 0.54 7.69
N ALA A 137 -11.61 0.63 7.44
CA ALA A 137 -10.86 1.89 7.47
C ALA A 137 -11.45 2.90 6.49
N ALA A 138 -11.70 2.49 5.24
CA ALA A 138 -12.29 3.32 4.22
C ALA A 138 -13.67 3.86 4.63
N ARG A 139 -14.53 3.00 5.20
CA ARG A 139 -15.86 3.41 5.69
C ARG A 139 -15.77 4.48 6.77
N VAL A 140 -14.99 4.23 7.83
CA VAL A 140 -14.82 5.17 8.95
C VAL A 140 -14.26 6.51 8.48
N MET A 141 -13.32 6.48 7.53
CA MET A 141 -12.69 7.70 7.01
C MET A 141 -13.62 8.51 6.10
N LEU A 142 -14.45 7.86 5.29
CA LEU A 142 -15.46 8.56 4.49
C LEU A 142 -16.49 9.25 5.39
N ASP A 143 -16.95 8.56 6.44
CA ASP A 143 -17.87 9.13 7.43
C ASP A 143 -17.25 10.33 8.19
N SER A 144 -15.91 10.42 8.23
CA SER A 144 -15.14 11.47 8.88
C SER A 144 -14.52 12.51 7.91
N ASP A 145 -15.00 12.55 6.66
CA ASP A 145 -14.51 13.41 5.56
C ASP A 145 -13.00 13.33 5.27
N SER A 146 -12.36 12.22 5.66
CA SER A 146 -10.93 11.94 5.47
C SER A 146 -10.69 11.18 4.16
N THR A 147 -11.17 11.75 3.05
CA THR A 147 -11.27 11.08 1.74
C THR A 147 -9.94 10.56 1.20
N GLN A 148 -8.86 11.32 1.36
CA GLN A 148 -7.52 10.92 0.89
C GLN A 148 -7.09 9.56 1.44
N VAL A 149 -7.29 9.34 2.74
CA VAL A 149 -6.85 8.10 3.40
C VAL A 149 -7.86 6.97 3.11
N ALA A 150 -9.14 7.29 2.94
CA ALA A 150 -10.15 6.33 2.52
C ALA A 150 -9.84 5.73 1.13
N VAL A 151 -9.48 6.57 0.16
CA VAL A 151 -9.09 6.13 -1.18
C VAL A 151 -7.85 5.24 -1.12
N MET A 152 -6.83 5.62 -0.33
CA MET A 152 -5.64 4.78 -0.15
C MET A 152 -5.98 3.40 0.43
N ALA A 153 -6.89 3.32 1.40
CA ALA A 153 -7.37 2.05 1.94
C ALA A 153 -8.11 1.21 0.88
N LEU A 154 -9.00 1.83 0.09
CA LEU A 154 -9.71 1.14 -1.00
C LEU A 154 -8.76 0.66 -2.09
N GLN A 155 -7.74 1.44 -2.45
CA GLN A 155 -6.75 1.08 -3.46
C GLN A 155 -5.88 -0.11 -3.00
N ASN A 156 -5.46 -0.13 -1.73
CA ASN A 156 -4.75 -1.28 -1.16
C ASN A 156 -5.64 -2.52 -1.10
N ALA A 157 -6.91 -2.37 -0.70
CA ALA A 157 -7.90 -3.44 -0.73
C ALA A 157 -8.11 -3.99 -2.16
N ALA A 158 -8.24 -3.10 -3.14
CA ALA A 158 -8.43 -3.48 -4.54
C ALA A 158 -7.21 -4.22 -5.10
N TRP A 159 -6.00 -3.71 -4.84
CA TRP A 159 -4.77 -4.40 -5.24
C TRP A 159 -4.69 -5.79 -4.60
N LEU A 160 -4.92 -5.88 -3.29
CA LEU A 160 -4.92 -7.13 -2.53
C LEU A 160 -5.90 -8.15 -3.11
N ALA A 161 -7.13 -7.71 -3.40
CA ALA A 161 -8.17 -8.56 -3.95
C ALA A 161 -7.88 -9.00 -5.40
N LEU A 162 -7.49 -8.08 -6.28
CA LEU A 162 -7.15 -8.40 -7.67
C LEU A 162 -5.99 -9.41 -7.77
N SER A 163 -4.95 -9.21 -6.97
CA SER A 163 -3.76 -10.05 -6.99
C SER A 163 -3.95 -11.46 -6.40
N GLU A 164 -4.98 -11.67 -5.58
CA GLU A 164 -5.39 -13.00 -5.09
C GLU A 164 -6.54 -13.60 -5.93
N GLY A 165 -7.03 -12.88 -6.95
CA GLY A 165 -8.13 -13.35 -7.80
C GLY A 165 -9.49 -13.35 -7.09
N LEU A 166 -9.70 -12.48 -6.10
CA LEU A 166 -10.98 -12.35 -5.40
C LEU A 166 -11.99 -11.57 -6.25
N GLU A 167 -13.24 -12.02 -6.24
CA GLU A 167 -14.33 -11.44 -7.05
C GLU A 167 -14.57 -9.95 -6.75
N GLU A 168 -14.37 -9.53 -5.50
CA GLU A 168 -14.59 -8.16 -5.04
C GLU A 168 -13.55 -7.15 -5.58
N GLY A 169 -12.46 -7.62 -6.20
CA GLY A 169 -11.36 -6.75 -6.62
C GLY A 169 -11.77 -5.64 -7.58
N MET A 170 -12.58 -5.96 -8.60
CA MET A 170 -13.05 -4.96 -9.57
C MET A 170 -14.00 -3.94 -8.94
N GLU A 171 -14.86 -4.39 -8.02
CA GLU A 171 -15.77 -3.52 -7.29
C GLU A 171 -15.00 -2.55 -6.39
N LEU A 172 -13.92 -2.99 -5.76
CA LEU A 172 -13.06 -2.13 -4.96
C LEU A 172 -12.32 -1.08 -5.80
N VAL A 173 -11.87 -1.43 -7.01
CA VAL A 173 -11.32 -0.45 -7.97
C VAL A 173 -12.37 0.60 -8.31
N ARG A 174 -13.59 0.18 -8.63
CA ARG A 174 -14.71 1.07 -8.98
C ARG A 174 -15.03 2.03 -7.83
N ARG A 175 -15.14 1.51 -6.59
CA ARG A 175 -15.39 2.30 -5.39
C ARG A 175 -14.28 3.32 -5.09
N ALA A 176 -13.01 2.95 -5.28
CA ALA A 176 -11.92 3.92 -5.16
C ALA A 176 -12.03 5.05 -6.20
N GLY A 177 -12.42 4.70 -7.43
CA GLY A 177 -12.61 5.62 -8.55
C GLY A 177 -13.67 6.71 -8.29
N GLU A 178 -14.74 6.40 -7.55
CA GLU A 178 -15.80 7.36 -7.19
C GLU A 178 -15.26 8.62 -6.46
N PHE A 179 -14.14 8.47 -5.75
CA PHE A 179 -13.55 9.54 -4.95
C PHE A 179 -12.24 10.08 -5.53
N VAL A 180 -11.80 9.59 -6.70
CA VAL A 180 -10.46 9.86 -7.20
C VAL A 180 -10.23 11.33 -7.58
N SER A 181 -11.30 12.06 -7.91
CA SER A 181 -11.26 13.51 -8.18
C SER A 181 -10.93 14.35 -6.93
N ARG A 182 -11.08 13.77 -5.73
CA ARG A 182 -10.87 14.43 -4.43
C ARG A 182 -9.49 14.19 -3.85
N VAL A 183 -8.59 13.51 -4.57
CA VAL A 183 -7.27 13.10 -4.09
C VAL A 183 -6.13 13.64 -4.94
N GLY A 184 -4.92 13.56 -4.39
CA GLY A 184 -3.69 13.95 -5.06
C GLY A 184 -3.39 13.15 -6.33
N GLU A 185 -2.52 13.71 -7.17
CA GLU A 185 -2.12 13.12 -8.46
C GLU A 185 -1.55 11.71 -8.33
N VAL A 186 -0.79 11.45 -7.26
CA VAL A 186 -0.23 10.13 -6.98
C VAL A 186 -1.34 9.09 -6.88
N GLN A 187 -2.36 9.32 -6.05
CA GLN A 187 -3.48 8.39 -5.90
C GLN A 187 -4.31 8.26 -7.19
N ARG A 188 -4.42 9.33 -7.99
CA ARG A 188 -5.02 9.26 -9.33
C ARG A 188 -4.23 8.37 -10.28
N THR A 189 -2.90 8.42 -10.23
CA THR A 189 -2.05 7.49 -11.00
C THR A 189 -2.19 6.04 -10.53
N HIS A 190 -2.26 5.81 -9.21
CA HIS A 190 -2.51 4.46 -8.67
C HIS A 190 -3.87 3.91 -9.13
N GLN A 191 -4.89 4.78 -9.18
CA GLN A 191 -6.22 4.40 -9.67
C GLN A 191 -6.17 3.96 -11.13
N LEU A 192 -5.53 4.74 -12.00
CA LEU A 192 -5.35 4.41 -13.41
C LEU A 192 -4.66 3.04 -13.60
N MET A 193 -3.68 2.76 -12.75
CA MET A 193 -2.96 1.49 -12.78
C MET A 193 -3.80 0.31 -12.28
N LEU A 194 -4.60 0.51 -11.22
CA LEU A 194 -5.55 -0.51 -10.75
C LEU A 194 -6.60 -0.83 -11.82
N GLU A 195 -7.08 0.17 -12.54
CA GLU A 195 -8.00 0.00 -13.67
C GLU A 195 -7.35 -0.79 -14.81
N ALA A 196 -6.08 -0.52 -15.14
CA ALA A 196 -5.37 -1.30 -16.15
C ALA A 196 -5.16 -2.77 -15.74
N LEU A 197 -4.85 -3.03 -14.46
CA LEU A 197 -4.73 -4.39 -13.94
C LEU A 197 -6.09 -5.12 -13.96
N ALA A 198 -7.17 -4.44 -13.56
CA ALA A 198 -8.52 -4.99 -13.62
C ALA A 198 -8.93 -5.31 -15.06
N ALA A 199 -8.67 -4.41 -16.01
CA ALA A 199 -8.91 -4.63 -17.42
C ALA A 199 -8.10 -5.80 -17.98
N LEU A 200 -6.81 -5.92 -17.61
CA LEU A 200 -5.96 -7.04 -18.00
C LEU A 200 -6.55 -8.38 -17.50
N PHE A 201 -6.92 -8.46 -16.22
CA PHE A 201 -7.49 -9.68 -15.63
C PHE A 201 -8.88 -10.01 -16.18
N ALA A 202 -9.63 -9.02 -16.64
CA ALA A 202 -10.89 -9.20 -17.37
C ALA A 202 -10.70 -9.56 -18.87
N GLY A 203 -9.47 -9.63 -19.38
CA GLY A 203 -9.19 -9.88 -20.80
C GLY A 203 -9.38 -8.67 -21.73
N ARG A 204 -9.63 -7.48 -21.17
CA ARG A 204 -9.79 -6.21 -21.92
C ARG A 204 -8.42 -5.59 -22.22
N HIS A 205 -7.67 -6.24 -23.10
CA HIS A 205 -6.26 -5.93 -23.35
C HIS A 205 -5.98 -4.53 -23.92
N ALA A 206 -6.88 -4.01 -24.77
CA ALA A 206 -6.70 -2.68 -25.37
C ALA A 206 -6.80 -1.55 -24.31
N GLU A 207 -7.83 -1.62 -23.45
CA GLU A 207 -8.02 -0.72 -22.31
C GLU A 207 -6.84 -0.81 -21.33
N ALA A 208 -6.42 -2.03 -21.01
CA ALA A 208 -5.28 -2.26 -20.13
C ALA A 208 -3.99 -1.61 -20.67
N LEU A 209 -3.71 -1.76 -21.98
CA LEU A 209 -2.54 -1.15 -22.62
C LEU A 209 -2.62 0.38 -22.62
N GLN A 210 -3.77 0.96 -22.96
CA GLN A 210 -3.93 2.41 -23.00
C GLN A 210 -3.56 3.05 -21.66
N ASN A 211 -4.09 2.53 -20.56
CA ASN A 211 -3.80 3.04 -19.22
C ASN A 211 -2.33 2.81 -18.82
N ALA A 212 -1.76 1.64 -19.16
CA ALA A 212 -0.37 1.34 -18.86
C ALA A 212 0.63 2.24 -19.64
N GLU A 213 0.32 2.57 -20.89
CA GLU A 213 1.14 3.46 -21.71
C GLU A 213 1.16 4.89 -21.18
N GLU A 214 0.05 5.38 -20.62
CA GLU A 214 0.00 6.69 -19.96
C GLU A 214 0.95 6.76 -18.76
N VAL A 215 0.95 5.74 -17.89
CA VAL A 215 1.83 5.66 -16.72
C VAL A 215 3.31 5.55 -17.12
N LEU A 216 3.60 4.91 -18.25
CA LEU A 216 4.96 4.71 -18.77
C LEU A 216 5.49 5.90 -19.58
N GLN A 217 4.70 6.95 -19.82
CA GLN A 217 5.15 8.13 -20.56
C GLN A 217 6.44 8.72 -19.95
N PRO A 218 7.42 9.09 -20.78
CA PRO A 218 8.59 9.84 -20.32
C PRO A 218 8.16 11.11 -19.59
N GLY A 219 8.64 11.31 -18.37
CA GLY A 219 8.32 12.51 -17.58
C GLY A 219 7.01 12.43 -16.78
N HIS A 220 6.32 11.28 -16.75
CA HIS A 220 5.18 11.07 -15.84
C HIS A 220 5.62 11.17 -14.37
N ARG A 221 5.54 12.37 -13.79
CA ARG A 221 6.17 12.73 -12.50
C ARG A 221 5.51 12.09 -11.27
N TRP A 222 4.27 11.62 -11.40
CA TRP A 222 3.48 11.10 -10.29
C TRP A 222 3.47 9.57 -10.19
N ALA A 223 4.02 8.89 -11.20
CA ALA A 223 4.08 7.43 -11.23
C ALA A 223 5.19 6.96 -10.30
N THR A 224 4.77 6.23 -9.27
CA THR A 224 5.65 5.54 -8.32
C THR A 224 6.32 4.33 -8.97
N ASP A 225 7.26 3.72 -8.26
CA ASP A 225 7.84 2.45 -8.69
C ASP A 225 6.78 1.35 -8.78
N TRP A 226 5.77 1.35 -7.90
CA TRP A 226 4.68 0.38 -7.98
C TRP A 226 3.86 0.59 -9.26
N ASP A 227 3.49 1.83 -9.59
CA ASP A 227 2.72 2.15 -10.80
C ASP A 227 3.47 1.71 -12.06
N ARG A 228 4.78 2.01 -12.13
CA ARG A 228 5.62 1.62 -13.27
C ARG A 228 5.82 0.11 -13.35
N ALA A 229 5.89 -0.57 -12.21
CA ALA A 229 6.00 -2.02 -12.17
C ALA A 229 4.75 -2.69 -12.73
N ALA A 230 3.58 -2.25 -12.28
CA ALA A 230 2.29 -2.75 -12.73
C ALA A 230 2.05 -2.41 -14.20
N ALA A 231 2.42 -1.21 -14.68
CA ALA A 231 2.28 -0.84 -16.07
C ALA A 231 3.15 -1.71 -16.98
N ALA A 232 4.42 -1.89 -16.62
CA ALA A 232 5.32 -2.78 -17.34
C ALA A 232 4.84 -4.24 -17.30
N PHE A 233 4.22 -4.68 -16.20
CA PHE A 233 3.59 -6.00 -16.13
C PHE A 233 2.44 -6.13 -17.12
N VAL A 234 1.53 -5.15 -17.18
CA VAL A 234 0.41 -5.11 -18.13
C VAL A 234 0.91 -5.17 -19.58
N VAL A 235 1.88 -4.35 -19.96
CA VAL A 235 2.45 -4.38 -21.31
C VAL A 235 3.10 -5.74 -21.61
N SER A 236 3.85 -6.30 -20.66
CA SER A 236 4.46 -7.63 -20.82
C SER A 236 3.41 -8.72 -21.08
N GLU A 237 2.34 -8.71 -20.29
CA GLU A 237 1.28 -9.71 -20.34
C GLU A 237 0.44 -9.62 -21.62
N THR A 238 0.15 -8.41 -22.08
CA THR A 238 -0.55 -8.22 -23.35
C THR A 238 0.34 -8.60 -24.53
N ALA A 239 1.61 -8.18 -24.54
CA ALA A 239 2.57 -8.53 -25.60
C ALA A 239 2.78 -10.05 -25.70
N ALA A 240 2.81 -10.77 -24.58
CA ALA A 240 2.94 -12.23 -24.56
C ALA A 240 1.75 -12.92 -25.25
N ARG A 241 0.52 -12.45 -25.00
CA ARG A 241 -0.71 -12.98 -25.61
C ARG A 241 -0.77 -12.72 -27.12
N GLN A 242 -0.20 -11.60 -27.56
CA GLN A 242 -0.10 -11.22 -28.98
C GLN A 242 1.07 -11.90 -29.73
N GLY A 243 1.86 -12.73 -29.05
CA GLY A 243 3.00 -13.42 -29.67
C GLY A 243 4.28 -12.57 -29.79
N HIS A 244 4.30 -11.36 -29.21
CA HIS A 244 5.48 -10.47 -29.20
C HIS A 244 6.45 -10.85 -28.07
N ALA A 245 7.12 -12.00 -28.21
CA ALA A 245 7.94 -12.60 -27.15
C ALA A 245 9.08 -11.69 -26.65
N GLU A 246 9.78 -10.99 -27.55
CA GLU A 246 10.89 -10.11 -27.19
C GLU A 246 10.42 -8.90 -26.38
N MET A 247 9.34 -8.26 -26.81
CA MET A 247 8.70 -7.14 -26.11
C MET A 247 8.21 -7.59 -24.74
N ALA A 248 7.55 -8.75 -24.66
CA ALA A 248 7.09 -9.31 -23.41
C ALA A 248 8.24 -9.61 -22.43
N ALA A 249 9.38 -10.09 -22.93
CA ALA A 249 10.56 -10.35 -22.11
C ALA A 249 11.23 -9.05 -21.63
N PHE A 250 11.28 -8.02 -22.49
CA PHE A 250 11.77 -6.69 -22.15
C PHE A 250 10.95 -6.09 -21.00
N PHE A 251 9.64 -5.97 -21.16
CA PHE A 251 8.78 -5.36 -20.16
C PHE A 251 8.71 -6.17 -18.86
N ALA A 252 8.81 -7.51 -18.90
CA ALA A 252 8.90 -8.31 -17.68
C ALA A 252 10.18 -8.03 -16.87
N ARG A 253 11.30 -7.68 -17.50
CA ARG A 253 12.51 -7.24 -16.78
C ARG A 253 12.28 -5.89 -16.12
N HIS A 254 11.61 -4.97 -16.80
CA HIS A 254 11.25 -3.66 -16.26
C HIS A 254 10.30 -3.80 -15.06
N ALA A 255 9.23 -4.59 -15.20
CA ALA A 255 8.28 -4.89 -14.13
C ALA A 255 8.99 -5.43 -12.88
N ARG A 256 9.90 -6.41 -13.03
CA ARG A 256 10.68 -6.95 -11.90
C ARG A 256 11.60 -5.91 -11.25
N ARG A 257 12.22 -5.04 -12.04
CA ARG A 257 13.11 -4.00 -11.52
C ARG A 257 12.34 -3.03 -10.64
N PHE A 258 11.23 -2.52 -11.15
CA PHE A 258 10.38 -1.57 -10.42
C PHE A 258 9.66 -2.22 -9.23
N ALA A 259 9.18 -3.46 -9.36
CA ALA A 259 8.53 -4.16 -8.24
C ALA A 259 9.49 -4.38 -7.06
N ARG A 260 10.79 -4.64 -7.33
CA ARG A 260 11.82 -4.69 -6.29
C ARG A 260 12.04 -3.34 -5.63
N ALA A 261 12.09 -2.26 -6.42
CA ALA A 261 12.25 -0.91 -5.89
C ALA A 261 11.06 -0.49 -5.02
N ALA A 262 9.84 -0.89 -5.41
CA ALA A 262 8.61 -0.68 -4.65
C ALA A 262 8.47 -1.60 -3.41
N GLY A 263 9.29 -2.65 -3.28
CA GLY A 263 9.15 -3.66 -2.21
C GLY A 263 7.89 -4.53 -2.34
N ASP A 264 7.27 -4.60 -3.52
CA ASP A 264 6.03 -5.38 -3.72
C ASP A 264 6.34 -6.83 -4.07
N GLU A 265 6.50 -7.66 -3.03
CA GLU A 265 6.74 -9.11 -3.18
C GLU A 265 5.57 -9.86 -3.83
N ARG A 266 4.36 -9.32 -3.77
CA ARG A 266 3.15 -9.93 -4.34
C ARG A 266 3.16 -9.76 -5.86
N LEU A 267 3.45 -8.57 -6.37
CA LEU A 267 3.68 -8.35 -7.79
C LEU A 267 4.89 -9.16 -8.28
N LEU A 268 5.97 -9.26 -7.49
CA LEU A 268 7.11 -10.12 -7.83
C LEU A 268 6.73 -11.59 -7.97
N ARG A 269 5.88 -12.12 -7.08
CA ARG A 269 5.36 -13.49 -7.19
C ARG A 269 4.56 -13.68 -8.47
N ILE A 270 3.64 -12.75 -8.78
CA ILE A 270 2.84 -12.79 -10.01
C ILE A 270 3.74 -12.80 -11.25
N ILE A 271 4.73 -11.91 -11.32
CA ILE A 271 5.67 -11.85 -12.45
C ILE A 271 6.52 -13.13 -12.57
N ARG A 272 6.88 -13.78 -11.45
CA ARG A 272 7.68 -15.02 -11.41
C ARG A 272 6.88 -16.28 -11.75
N GLY A 273 5.58 -16.30 -11.45
CA GLY A 273 4.64 -17.39 -11.76
C GLY A 273 4.59 -17.77 -13.26
N ARG A 274 5.22 -16.98 -14.13
CA ARG A 274 5.41 -17.20 -15.57
C ARG A 274 6.15 -18.49 -15.96
N LYS A 275 6.72 -19.26 -15.03
CA LYS A 275 7.27 -20.60 -15.32
C LYS A 275 6.16 -21.66 -15.23
N GLY A 276 5.34 -21.82 -16.27
CA GLY A 276 4.46 -23.00 -16.32
C GLY A 276 3.37 -23.07 -17.39
N SER A 277 2.83 -21.96 -17.88
CA SER A 277 1.75 -22.01 -18.88
C SER A 277 2.32 -22.00 -20.30
N ARG A 278 2.74 -23.18 -20.79
CA ARG A 278 2.58 -23.48 -22.22
C ARG A 278 1.10 -23.27 -22.57
N PRO A 279 0.75 -22.70 -23.74
CA PRO A 279 -0.64 -22.48 -24.10
C PRO A 279 -1.31 -23.83 -24.27
N SER A 280 -2.19 -24.21 -23.34
CA SER A 280 -3.24 -25.16 -23.66
C SER A 280 -4.22 -24.40 -24.55
N LEU A 281 -4.05 -24.53 -25.86
CA LEU A 281 -5.09 -24.24 -26.84
C LEU A 281 -6.28 -25.15 -26.53
N ALA A 282 -7.18 -24.67 -25.69
CA ALA A 282 -8.53 -25.18 -25.59
C ALA A 282 -9.47 -24.00 -25.87
N HIS A 283 -9.81 -23.82 -27.15
CA HIS A 283 -10.92 -22.99 -27.58
C HIS A 283 -12.22 -23.60 -27.03
N PRO A 284 -13.12 -22.83 -26.38
CA PRO A 284 -14.42 -23.36 -25.96
C PRO A 284 -15.50 -23.39 -27.07
N TRP A 285 -15.15 -23.19 -28.34
CA TRP A 285 -16.14 -23.05 -29.42
C TRP A 285 -15.64 -23.63 -30.76
N GLU A 286 -15.57 -24.95 -30.85
CA GLU A 286 -15.78 -25.76 -32.06
C GLU A 286 -16.39 -27.07 -31.55
N GLY A 287 -17.53 -27.61 -31.95
CA GLY A 287 -18.58 -27.28 -32.90
C GLY A 287 -19.50 -28.51 -32.89
N GLY A 288 -20.82 -28.34 -32.90
CA GLY A 288 -21.73 -29.50 -32.92
C GLY A 288 -23.19 -29.18 -32.68
N VAL A 289 -23.77 -28.33 -33.54
CA VAL A 289 -25.22 -28.38 -33.80
C VAL A 289 -25.46 -29.45 -34.86
N GLU A 290 -26.27 -30.44 -34.47
CA GLU A 290 -27.19 -31.30 -35.25
C GLU A 290 -26.84 -31.70 -36.69
N GLN A 291 -26.82 -33.02 -36.95
CA GLN A 291 -27.66 -33.61 -38.01
C GLN A 291 -28.14 -35.02 -37.64
N GLU A 292 -29.39 -35.25 -38.01
CA GLU A 292 -30.20 -36.45 -37.93
C GLU A 292 -29.66 -37.63 -38.76
N GLY A 293 -30.17 -38.84 -38.48
CA GLY A 293 -30.54 -39.76 -39.57
C GLY A 293 -29.76 -41.08 -39.75
N ALA A 294 -30.42 -42.15 -39.31
CA ALA A 294 -30.66 -43.42 -40.02
C ALA A 294 -29.58 -44.53 -40.20
N ALA A 295 -30.09 -45.77 -40.03
CA ALA A 295 -29.58 -47.12 -40.39
C ALA A 295 -28.40 -47.68 -39.56
N GLY A 296 -28.40 -48.89 -38.99
CA GLY A 296 -29.21 -50.12 -38.95
C GLY A 296 -28.32 -51.19 -38.26
N PRO A 297 -28.61 -52.51 -38.22
CA PRO A 297 -29.79 -53.26 -38.66
C PRO A 297 -30.75 -53.68 -37.52
#